data_AF-A0A5S4YM17-F1
#
_entry.id   AF-A0A5S4YM17-F1
#
_cell.length_a   1.000
_cell.length_b   1.000
_cell.length_c   1.000
_cell.angle_alpha   90.00
_cell.angle_beta   90.00
_cell.angle_gamma   90.00
#
_symmetry.space_group_name_H-M   'P 1'
#
loop_
_entity.id
_entity.type
_entity.pdbx_description
1 polymer ?
#
loop_
_entity_poly.entity_id
_entity_poly.type
_entity_poly.pdbx_seq_one_letter_code
_entity_poly.pdbx_strand_id
1 'polypeptide(L)'
;MFYLVRLDRDENGNLVETPLPDYGTFPKGADAAKASKTAATATGAKVQCRRIAQAGDWRAAMLKRFEDGQLLPLPPKWDLEPIKDHFAHLATIDNSLIGFIESEENGIINKPTVLTPGRYLTRFYPDIDDNRRRHLIAAIDPSGEVYFATSEEDIEWIYRDGPESCMSGKHAADFEDLPAWPSAPYAGGDLAVAYTKNSDGRIQSRALCWPEKKLFGRVYGDFQRMKAALEAEGYTWMRDDNTVHGNKKLQVFVGAKLLKIPTENHEDEYVMPYFDDIKVAIDMGDHFVTAEQGEPGKTWIVSGSSDDGTAVLHTMCPRKNVPAKTTDMIFVLGADEMWSPEAVRYEAFVCRGTGKHWSNDFKVIMGDGRYWSKEHFEQHGEFCTVSGKNWPKAEFVEKDGQRMHKSVAHDNDDDRADAFADLMMRPRPGALSTSDLLLNRHRRVA
;
A
#
# COMPACT_ATOMS: atom_id res chain seq x y z
N MET A 1 -57.60 -9.72 -21.21
CA MET A 1 -56.32 -10.36 -21.60
C MET A 1 -56.43 -11.87 -21.39
N PHE A 2 -55.64 -12.64 -22.14
CA PHE A 2 -55.59 -14.10 -22.14
C PHE A 2 -54.15 -14.57 -21.95
N TYR A 3 -53.96 -15.78 -21.44
CA TYR A 3 -52.66 -16.44 -21.30
C TYR A 3 -52.78 -17.92 -21.66
N LEU A 4 -51.65 -18.61 -21.81
CA LEU A 4 -51.61 -20.02 -22.17
C LEU A 4 -51.29 -20.89 -20.96
N VAL A 5 -51.97 -22.03 -20.88
CA VAL A 5 -51.71 -23.09 -19.91
C VAL A 5 -51.48 -24.41 -20.63
N ARG A 6 -50.49 -25.16 -20.20
CA ARG A 6 -50.30 -26.58 -20.52
C ARG A 6 -51.18 -27.41 -19.59
N LEU A 7 -51.89 -28.39 -20.15
CA LEU A 7 -52.72 -29.31 -19.39
C LEU A 7 -51.98 -30.64 -19.22
N ASP A 8 -51.51 -30.88 -18.00
CA ASP A 8 -50.86 -32.14 -17.60
C ASP A 8 -51.80 -32.96 -16.71
N ARG A 9 -51.51 -34.25 -16.51
CA ARG A 9 -52.13 -35.05 -15.45
C ARG A 9 -51.14 -35.23 -14.32
N ASP A 10 -51.57 -34.97 -13.08
CA ASP A 10 -50.77 -35.32 -11.90
C ASP A 10 -50.75 -36.84 -11.66
N GLU A 11 -50.04 -37.26 -10.63
CA GLU A 11 -49.92 -38.67 -10.21
C GLU A 11 -51.27 -39.32 -9.87
N ASN A 12 -52.27 -38.52 -9.52
CA ASN A 12 -53.62 -38.97 -9.21
C ASN A 12 -54.55 -38.94 -10.45
N GLY A 13 -54.02 -38.58 -11.62
CA GLY A 13 -54.76 -38.47 -12.87
C GLY A 13 -55.61 -37.19 -12.98
N ASN A 14 -55.52 -36.24 -12.04
CA ASN A 14 -56.22 -34.97 -12.11
C ASN A 14 -55.54 -34.05 -13.13
N LEU A 15 -56.33 -33.22 -13.82
CA LEU A 15 -55.78 -32.23 -14.74
C LEU A 15 -55.17 -31.06 -13.96
N VAL A 16 -53.88 -30.79 -14.20
CA VAL A 16 -53.15 -29.64 -13.66
C VAL A 16 -52.88 -28.65 -14.79
N GLU A 17 -53.23 -27.39 -14.56
CA GLU A 17 -52.96 -26.30 -15.49
C GLU A 17 -51.62 -25.63 -15.12
N THR A 18 -50.62 -25.76 -15.99
CA THR A 18 -49.30 -25.13 -15.81
C THR A 18 -49.19 -23.94 -16.76
N PRO A 19 -49.07 -22.69 -16.26
CA PRO A 19 -48.87 -21.53 -17.13
C PRO A 19 -47.63 -21.65 -18.03
N LEU A 20 -47.71 -21.09 -19.24
CA LEU A 20 -46.58 -21.03 -20.19
C LEU A 20 -46.05 -19.58 -20.32
N PRO A 21 -45.13 -19.15 -19.43
CA PRO A 21 -44.71 -17.74 -19.33
C PRO A 21 -44.02 -17.21 -20.59
N ASP A 22 -43.35 -18.06 -21.36
CA ASP A 22 -42.59 -17.67 -22.56
C ASP A 22 -43.48 -17.09 -23.68
N TYR A 23 -44.78 -17.39 -23.66
CA TYR A 23 -45.74 -16.89 -24.64
C TYR A 23 -46.40 -15.56 -24.23
N GLY A 24 -46.21 -15.10 -22.99
CA GLY A 24 -46.77 -13.86 -22.47
C GLY A 24 -48.30 -13.82 -22.44
N THR A 25 -48.85 -12.60 -22.51
CA THR A 25 -50.30 -12.35 -22.50
C THR A 25 -50.81 -11.81 -23.82
N PHE A 26 -52.07 -12.10 -24.15
CA PHE A 26 -52.71 -11.70 -25.39
C PHE A 26 -53.92 -10.79 -25.11
N PRO A 27 -54.10 -9.68 -25.86
CA PRO A 27 -55.26 -8.82 -25.67
C PRO A 27 -56.56 -9.49 -26.15
N LYS A 28 -56.50 -10.26 -27.24
CA LYS A 28 -57.65 -10.91 -27.88
C LYS A 28 -57.57 -12.44 -27.77
N GLY A 29 -58.71 -13.08 -27.57
CA GLY A 29 -58.79 -14.54 -27.45
C GLY A 29 -58.44 -15.28 -28.74
N ALA A 30 -58.72 -14.69 -29.91
CA ALA A 30 -58.36 -15.28 -31.20
C ALA A 30 -56.84 -15.43 -31.37
N ASP A 31 -56.07 -14.41 -30.94
CA ASP A 31 -54.60 -14.43 -31.00
C ASP A 31 -54.04 -15.48 -30.03
N ALA A 32 -54.59 -15.54 -28.81
CA ALA A 32 -54.23 -16.56 -27.82
C ALA A 32 -54.53 -17.98 -28.33
N ALA A 33 -55.68 -18.20 -28.96
CA ALA A 33 -56.05 -19.50 -29.51
C ALA A 33 -55.16 -19.93 -30.69
N LYS A 34 -54.66 -18.96 -31.48
CA LYS A 34 -53.65 -19.22 -32.51
C LYS A 34 -52.32 -19.61 -31.87
N ALA A 35 -51.86 -18.85 -30.87
CA ALA A 35 -50.63 -19.14 -30.14
C ALA A 35 -50.68 -20.49 -29.40
N SER A 36 -51.82 -20.87 -28.83
CA SER A 36 -51.98 -22.15 -28.14
C SER A 36 -51.82 -23.34 -29.08
N LYS A 37 -52.28 -23.24 -30.34
CA LYS A 37 -52.06 -24.28 -31.36
C LYS A 37 -50.57 -24.42 -31.69
N THR A 38 -49.88 -23.30 -31.90
CA THR A 38 -48.43 -23.30 -32.14
C THR A 38 -47.67 -23.90 -30.97
N ALA A 39 -48.00 -23.51 -29.74
CA ALA A 39 -47.39 -24.03 -28.52
C ALA A 39 -47.65 -25.53 -28.32
N ALA A 40 -48.88 -26.00 -28.60
CA ALA A 40 -49.22 -27.42 -28.53
C ALA A 40 -48.39 -28.25 -29.53
N THR A 41 -48.21 -27.76 -30.76
CA THR A 41 -47.35 -28.42 -31.75
C THR A 41 -45.90 -28.44 -31.31
N ALA A 42 -45.39 -27.34 -30.75
CA ALA A 42 -43.98 -27.23 -30.34
C ALA A 42 -43.64 -28.10 -29.11
N THR A 43 -44.56 -28.18 -28.15
CA THR A 43 -44.34 -28.90 -26.87
C THR A 43 -44.82 -30.35 -26.91
N GLY A 44 -45.63 -30.73 -27.89
CA GLY A 44 -46.31 -32.03 -27.94
C GLY A 44 -47.41 -32.19 -26.88
N ALA A 45 -47.68 -31.16 -26.09
CA ALA A 45 -48.65 -31.19 -24.99
C ALA A 45 -49.96 -30.47 -25.37
N LYS A 46 -51.04 -30.78 -24.67
CA LYS A 46 -52.31 -30.07 -24.84
C LYS A 46 -52.20 -28.67 -24.21
N VAL A 47 -52.23 -27.63 -25.04
CA VAL A 47 -52.19 -26.24 -24.60
C VAL A 47 -53.54 -25.56 -24.82
N GLN A 48 -54.02 -24.82 -23.84
CA GLN A 48 -55.26 -24.05 -23.92
C GLN A 48 -55.04 -22.58 -23.54
N CYS A 49 -55.83 -21.68 -24.13
CA CYS A 49 -55.90 -20.31 -23.68
C CYS A 49 -56.91 -20.14 -22.53
N ARG A 50 -56.58 -19.30 -21.55
CA ARG A 50 -57.41 -18.92 -20.41
C ARG A 50 -57.55 -17.41 -20.33
N ARG A 51 -58.67 -16.92 -19.80
CA ARG A 51 -58.81 -15.49 -19.47
C ARG A 51 -58.05 -15.21 -18.17
N ILE A 52 -57.39 -14.08 -18.07
CA ILE A 52 -56.71 -13.66 -16.83
C ILE A 52 -57.69 -13.64 -15.64
N ALA A 53 -58.94 -13.22 -15.83
CA ALA A 53 -59.97 -13.22 -14.79
C ALA A 53 -60.39 -14.62 -14.29
N GLN A 54 -59.96 -15.70 -14.95
CA GLN A 54 -60.19 -17.08 -14.54
C GLN A 54 -58.95 -17.71 -13.90
N ALA A 55 -57.85 -16.97 -13.79
CA ALA A 55 -56.67 -17.44 -13.11
C ALA A 55 -56.99 -17.71 -11.64
N GLY A 56 -56.44 -18.79 -11.10
CA GLY A 56 -56.49 -19.06 -9.67
C GLY A 56 -55.69 -18.03 -8.87
N ASP A 57 -55.68 -18.21 -7.55
CA ASP A 57 -54.85 -17.38 -6.68
C ASP A 57 -53.37 -17.70 -6.87
N TRP A 58 -52.71 -16.91 -7.74
CA TRP A 58 -51.30 -17.09 -8.04
C TRP A 58 -50.40 -16.78 -6.84
N ARG A 59 -50.86 -15.99 -5.85
CA ARG A 59 -50.10 -15.71 -4.63
C ARG A 59 -50.01 -16.96 -3.77
N ALA A 60 -51.14 -17.65 -3.58
CA ALA A 60 -51.17 -18.94 -2.90
C ALA A 60 -50.30 -19.98 -3.63
N ALA A 61 -50.29 -19.94 -4.97
CA ALA A 61 -49.39 -20.79 -5.76
C ALA A 61 -47.90 -20.45 -5.53
N MET A 62 -47.51 -19.17 -5.48
CA MET A 62 -46.11 -18.79 -5.17
C MET A 62 -45.70 -19.20 -3.76
N LEU A 63 -46.56 -19.00 -2.76
CA LEU A 63 -46.30 -19.44 -1.38
C LEU A 63 -46.05 -20.94 -1.32
N LYS A 64 -46.90 -21.74 -1.97
CA LYS A 64 -46.71 -23.18 -2.06
C LYS A 64 -45.36 -23.57 -2.68
N ARG A 65 -44.88 -22.79 -3.65
CA ARG A 65 -43.56 -23.00 -4.29
C ARG A 65 -42.37 -22.69 -3.38
N PHE A 66 -42.54 -21.83 -2.38
CA PHE A 66 -41.55 -21.67 -1.31
C PHE A 66 -41.63 -22.84 -0.33
N GLU A 67 -42.83 -23.28 0.04
CA GLU A 67 -43.07 -24.39 0.97
C GLU A 67 -42.53 -25.73 0.44
N ASP A 68 -42.69 -25.99 -0.87
CA ASP A 68 -42.20 -27.21 -1.52
C ASP A 68 -40.74 -27.11 -1.99
N GLY A 69 -40.08 -25.96 -1.78
CA GLY A 69 -38.68 -25.73 -2.09
C GLY A 69 -38.37 -25.46 -3.57
N GLN A 70 -39.38 -25.30 -4.45
CA GLN A 70 -39.16 -24.93 -5.84
C GLN A 70 -38.58 -23.51 -6.00
N LEU A 71 -38.85 -22.62 -5.06
CA LEU A 71 -38.27 -21.28 -4.99
C LEU A 71 -37.37 -21.19 -3.75
N LEU A 72 -36.11 -20.84 -3.97
CA LEU A 72 -35.14 -20.63 -2.90
C LEU A 72 -35.30 -19.21 -2.34
N PRO A 73 -35.59 -19.04 -1.03
CA PRO A 73 -35.70 -17.72 -0.44
C PRO A 73 -34.37 -16.96 -0.52
N LEU A 74 -34.46 -15.62 -0.45
CA LEU A 74 -33.26 -14.80 -0.32
C LEU A 74 -32.52 -15.15 0.99
N PRO A 75 -31.18 -15.00 1.03
CA PRO A 75 -30.37 -15.37 2.20
C PRO A 75 -30.85 -14.66 3.48
N PRO A 76 -30.67 -15.23 4.69
CA PRO A 76 -31.12 -14.62 5.94
C PRO A 76 -30.57 -13.20 6.21
N LYS A 77 -29.42 -12.85 5.62
CA LYS A 77 -28.84 -11.50 5.67
C LYS A 77 -29.67 -10.46 4.89
N TRP A 78 -30.56 -10.92 4.01
CA TRP A 78 -31.52 -10.09 3.28
C TRP A 78 -32.72 -9.77 4.18
N ASP A 79 -32.49 -8.86 5.11
CA ASP A 79 -33.44 -8.41 6.14
C ASP A 79 -34.28 -7.19 5.70
N LEU A 80 -34.34 -6.91 4.40
CA LEU A 80 -35.18 -5.84 3.87
C LEU A 80 -36.66 -6.23 3.97
N GLU A 81 -37.50 -5.25 4.29
CA GLU A 81 -38.96 -5.45 4.35
C GLU A 81 -39.47 -5.99 3.00
N PRO A 82 -40.12 -7.17 2.99
CA PRO A 82 -40.61 -7.77 1.75
C PRO A 82 -41.62 -6.87 1.05
N ILE A 83 -41.41 -6.62 -0.24
CA ILE A 83 -42.40 -5.92 -1.05
C ILE A 83 -43.59 -6.83 -1.27
N LYS A 84 -44.79 -6.30 -0.98
CA LYS A 84 -46.05 -7.01 -1.13
C LYS A 84 -46.18 -7.58 -2.55
N ASP A 85 -46.57 -8.85 -2.64
CA ASP A 85 -46.82 -9.59 -3.89
C ASP A 85 -45.60 -9.71 -4.83
N HIS A 86 -44.41 -9.34 -4.36
CA HIS A 86 -43.20 -9.33 -5.18
C HIS A 86 -42.50 -10.70 -5.20
N PHE A 87 -42.67 -11.50 -4.15
CA PHE A 87 -42.14 -12.86 -4.02
C PHE A 87 -40.66 -12.97 -4.45
N ALA A 88 -39.79 -12.12 -3.90
CA ALA A 88 -38.37 -12.11 -4.27
C ALA A 88 -37.67 -13.39 -3.79
N HIS A 89 -36.87 -14.01 -4.65
CA HIS A 89 -36.16 -15.28 -4.45
C HIS A 89 -34.86 -15.32 -5.25
N LEU A 90 -34.01 -16.31 -4.99
CA LEU A 90 -32.87 -16.61 -5.85
C LEU A 90 -33.38 -17.18 -7.18
N ALA A 91 -32.93 -16.63 -8.31
CA ALA A 91 -33.45 -17.06 -9.61
C ALA A 91 -33.10 -18.53 -9.88
N THR A 92 -34.07 -19.32 -10.35
CA THR A 92 -33.95 -20.79 -10.45
C THR A 92 -32.90 -21.28 -11.45
N ILE A 93 -32.48 -20.44 -12.40
CA ILE A 93 -31.45 -20.75 -13.40
C ILE A 93 -30.07 -20.32 -12.92
N ASP A 94 -29.99 -19.18 -12.22
CA ASP A 94 -28.74 -18.57 -11.77
C ASP A 94 -28.97 -17.94 -10.39
N ASN A 95 -28.49 -18.63 -9.36
CA ASN A 95 -28.67 -18.21 -7.97
C ASN A 95 -27.90 -16.93 -7.61
N SER A 96 -27.05 -16.40 -8.49
CA SER A 96 -26.43 -15.07 -8.31
C SER A 96 -27.39 -13.91 -8.63
N LEU A 97 -28.56 -14.21 -9.20
CA LEU A 97 -29.58 -13.24 -9.60
C LEU A 97 -30.82 -13.33 -8.71
N ILE A 98 -31.59 -12.24 -8.67
CA ILE A 98 -32.86 -12.16 -7.96
C ILE A 98 -34.01 -12.33 -8.96
N GLY A 99 -34.83 -13.36 -8.74
CA GLY A 99 -36.13 -13.53 -9.38
C GLY A 99 -37.23 -12.88 -8.54
N PHE A 100 -38.20 -12.23 -9.19
CA PHE A 100 -39.36 -11.64 -8.52
C PHE A 100 -40.54 -11.49 -9.49
N ILE A 101 -41.75 -11.29 -8.96
CA ILE A 101 -42.96 -11.03 -9.74
C ILE A 101 -43.18 -9.53 -9.86
N GLU A 102 -43.00 -8.99 -11.06
CA GLU A 102 -43.05 -7.54 -11.32
C GLU A 102 -44.47 -6.97 -11.41
N SER A 103 -45.45 -7.78 -11.80
CA SER A 103 -46.85 -7.35 -11.94
C SER A 103 -47.83 -8.50 -11.70
N GLU A 104 -49.11 -8.15 -11.49
CA GLU A 104 -50.20 -9.12 -11.33
C GLU A 104 -50.29 -10.07 -12.53
N GLU A 105 -50.14 -9.55 -13.75
CA GLU A 105 -50.15 -10.36 -14.98
C GLU A 105 -49.00 -11.36 -15.00
N ASN A 106 -47.79 -10.92 -14.60
CA ASN A 106 -46.61 -11.78 -14.51
C ASN A 106 -46.81 -12.88 -13.45
N GLY A 107 -47.44 -12.56 -12.32
CA GLY A 107 -47.80 -13.53 -11.29
C GLY A 107 -48.74 -14.61 -11.83
N ILE A 108 -49.79 -14.19 -12.55
CA ILE A 108 -50.79 -15.08 -13.15
C ILE A 108 -50.18 -16.04 -14.18
N ILE A 109 -49.24 -15.56 -15.00
CA ILE A 109 -48.56 -16.40 -15.99
C ILE A 109 -47.31 -17.09 -15.43
N ASN A 110 -47.01 -16.93 -14.13
CA ASN A 110 -45.82 -17.43 -13.47
C ASN A 110 -44.51 -17.05 -14.19
N LYS A 111 -44.39 -15.77 -14.58
CA LYS A 111 -43.21 -15.22 -15.23
C LYS A 111 -42.42 -14.36 -14.25
N PRO A 112 -41.32 -14.88 -13.68
CA PRO A 112 -40.43 -14.04 -12.89
C PRO A 112 -39.66 -13.08 -13.79
N THR A 113 -39.49 -11.84 -13.32
CA THR A 113 -38.47 -10.92 -13.81
C THR A 113 -37.18 -11.21 -13.05
N VAL A 114 -36.05 -11.24 -13.75
CA VAL A 114 -34.74 -11.55 -13.17
C VAL A 114 -33.82 -10.33 -13.31
N LEU A 115 -33.17 -9.94 -12.21
CA LEU A 115 -32.20 -8.84 -12.16
C LEU A 115 -30.97 -9.22 -11.34
N THR A 116 -29.86 -8.54 -11.59
CA THR A 116 -28.71 -8.58 -10.66
C THR A 116 -29.11 -7.97 -9.31
N PRO A 117 -28.54 -8.43 -8.18
CA PRO A 117 -28.88 -7.91 -6.85
C PRO A 117 -28.73 -6.38 -6.77
N GLY A 118 -27.67 -5.82 -7.37
CA GLY A 118 -27.46 -4.38 -7.41
C GLY A 118 -28.55 -3.62 -8.15
N ARG A 119 -28.97 -4.08 -9.34
CA ARG A 119 -30.06 -3.46 -10.11
C ARG A 119 -31.40 -3.58 -9.38
N TYR A 120 -31.65 -4.72 -8.75
CA TYR A 120 -32.85 -4.94 -7.95
C TYR A 120 -32.94 -3.95 -6.77
N LEU A 121 -31.85 -3.83 -6.00
CA LEU A 121 -31.77 -2.87 -4.89
C LEU A 121 -31.92 -1.42 -5.36
N THR A 122 -31.25 -1.03 -6.44
CA THR A 122 -31.38 0.35 -6.97
C THR A 122 -32.81 0.66 -7.40
N ARG A 123 -33.52 -0.32 -7.95
CA ARG A 123 -34.89 -0.13 -8.44
C ARG A 123 -35.93 -0.08 -7.32
N PHE A 124 -35.80 -0.95 -6.32
CA PHE A 124 -36.88 -1.16 -5.35
C PHE A 124 -36.56 -0.69 -3.93
N TYR A 125 -35.29 -0.47 -3.62
CA TYR A 125 -34.82 0.02 -2.33
C TYR A 125 -33.80 1.15 -2.56
N PRO A 126 -34.21 2.27 -3.18
CA PRO A 126 -33.28 3.32 -3.59
C PRO A 126 -32.57 3.99 -2.39
N ASP A 127 -33.25 4.07 -1.25
CA ASP A 127 -32.79 4.81 -0.07
C ASP A 127 -31.82 4.03 0.84
N ILE A 128 -31.44 2.80 0.48
CA ILE A 128 -30.44 2.05 1.25
C ILE A 128 -29.06 2.68 1.07
N ASP A 129 -28.29 2.74 2.15
CA ASP A 129 -26.93 3.23 2.10
C ASP A 129 -26.02 2.29 1.27
N ASP A 130 -24.97 2.87 0.68
CA ASP A 130 -24.08 2.14 -0.23
C ASP A 130 -23.34 0.98 0.46
N ASN A 131 -23.02 1.09 1.75
CA ASN A 131 -22.37 0.00 2.47
C ASN A 131 -23.33 -1.16 2.67
N ARG A 132 -24.58 -0.90 3.07
CA ARG A 132 -25.62 -1.91 3.20
C ARG A 132 -25.94 -2.55 1.85
N ARG A 133 -26.08 -1.75 0.79
CA ARG A 133 -26.30 -2.23 -0.59
C ARG A 133 -25.28 -3.28 -0.96
N ARG A 134 -24.00 -2.99 -0.74
CA ARG A 134 -22.91 -3.92 -1.07
C ARG A 134 -22.94 -5.20 -0.23
N HIS A 135 -23.22 -5.11 1.08
CA HIS A 135 -23.36 -6.30 1.93
C HIS A 135 -24.47 -7.23 1.46
N LEU A 136 -25.61 -6.68 1.04
CA LEU A 136 -26.74 -7.46 0.52
C LEU A 136 -26.43 -8.12 -0.83
N ILE A 137 -25.71 -7.43 -1.71
CA ILE A 137 -25.25 -8.00 -2.99
C ILE A 137 -24.33 -9.21 -2.73
N ALA A 138 -23.35 -9.06 -1.84
CA ALA A 138 -22.38 -10.12 -1.52
C ALA A 138 -23.03 -11.34 -0.85
N ALA A 139 -24.21 -11.19 -0.23
CA ALA A 139 -24.93 -12.32 0.37
C ALA A 139 -25.57 -13.25 -0.67
N ILE A 140 -25.96 -12.72 -1.84
CA ILE A 140 -26.65 -13.46 -2.92
C ILE A 140 -25.67 -13.96 -3.97
N ASP A 141 -24.70 -13.13 -4.30
CA ASP A 141 -23.62 -13.46 -5.20
C ASP A 141 -22.34 -13.51 -4.36
N PRO A 142 -22.18 -14.56 -3.51
CA PRO A 142 -20.94 -14.79 -2.78
C PRO A 142 -19.89 -15.09 -3.84
N SER A 143 -19.15 -14.03 -4.19
CA SER A 143 -17.81 -13.99 -4.76
C SER A 143 -17.35 -15.26 -5.47
N GLY A 144 -17.03 -15.14 -6.76
CA GLY A 144 -16.34 -16.18 -7.52
C GLY A 144 -15.10 -16.72 -6.80
N GLU A 145 -14.74 -17.95 -7.17
CA GLU A 145 -13.57 -18.69 -6.67
C GLU A 145 -12.35 -17.78 -6.45
N VAL A 146 -11.75 -17.88 -5.28
CA VAL A 146 -10.51 -17.17 -4.96
C VAL A 146 -9.33 -18.00 -5.45
N TYR A 147 -8.53 -17.39 -6.31
CA TYR A 147 -7.28 -17.97 -6.79
C TYR A 147 -6.11 -17.30 -6.06
N PHE A 148 -5.01 -18.03 -5.88
CA PHE A 148 -3.79 -17.53 -5.26
C PHE A 148 -2.62 -17.67 -6.23
N ALA A 149 -1.92 -16.56 -6.47
CA ALA A 149 -0.69 -16.53 -7.24
C ALA A 149 0.52 -16.39 -6.32
N THR A 150 1.54 -17.22 -6.55
CA THR A 150 2.79 -17.25 -5.77
C THR A 150 4.04 -17.15 -6.63
N SER A 151 3.91 -17.27 -7.95
CA SER A 151 5.02 -17.12 -8.89
C SER A 151 5.18 -15.65 -9.30
N GLU A 152 6.38 -15.24 -9.70
CA GLU A 152 6.64 -13.88 -10.19
C GLU A 152 5.77 -13.53 -11.40
N GLU A 153 5.66 -14.46 -12.37
CA GLU A 153 4.89 -14.29 -13.61
C GLU A 153 3.38 -14.11 -13.33
N ASP A 154 2.79 -14.97 -12.49
CA ASP A 154 1.37 -14.86 -12.17
C ASP A 154 1.07 -13.57 -11.39
N ILE A 155 1.95 -13.19 -10.46
CA ILE A 155 1.80 -11.98 -9.67
C ILE A 155 1.91 -10.73 -10.55
N GLU A 156 2.88 -10.68 -11.46
CA GLU A 156 3.00 -9.61 -12.46
C GLU A 156 1.73 -9.51 -13.29
N TRP A 157 1.28 -10.62 -13.89
CA TRP A 157 0.08 -10.66 -14.72
C TRP A 157 -1.14 -10.08 -13.98
N ILE A 158 -1.33 -10.44 -12.71
CA ILE A 158 -2.43 -9.91 -11.89
C ILE A 158 -2.31 -8.40 -11.67
N TYR A 159 -1.10 -7.88 -11.48
CA TYR A 159 -0.89 -6.44 -11.28
C TYR A 159 -1.08 -5.63 -12.57
N ARG A 160 -0.73 -6.20 -13.73
CA ARG A 160 -0.88 -5.55 -15.05
C ARG A 160 -2.33 -5.56 -15.55
N ASP A 161 -2.99 -6.71 -15.49
CA ASP A 161 -4.31 -6.94 -16.08
C ASP A 161 -5.48 -6.78 -15.09
N GLY A 162 -5.17 -6.73 -13.79
CA GLY A 162 -6.15 -6.55 -12.73
C GLY A 162 -6.58 -5.10 -12.47
N PRO A 163 -7.27 -4.87 -11.33
CA PRO A 163 -7.64 -3.54 -10.88
C PRO A 163 -6.43 -2.60 -10.75
N GLU A 164 -6.63 -1.35 -11.16
CA GLU A 164 -5.57 -0.33 -11.22
C GLU A 164 -4.94 -0.05 -9.85
N SER A 165 -3.62 0.19 -9.88
CA SER A 165 -2.83 0.67 -8.74
C SER A 165 -1.58 1.40 -9.26
N CYS A 166 -0.82 2.05 -8.39
CA CYS A 166 0.48 2.63 -8.77
C CYS A 166 1.43 1.58 -9.40
N MET A 167 1.36 0.33 -8.92
CA MET A 167 2.16 -0.79 -9.43
C MET A 167 1.56 -1.48 -10.67
N SER A 168 0.53 -0.91 -11.32
CA SER A 168 -0.01 -1.51 -12.56
C SER A 168 0.67 -1.00 -13.84
N GLY A 169 1.68 -0.13 -13.73
CA GLY A 169 2.40 0.46 -14.87
C GLY A 169 1.60 1.50 -15.67
N LYS A 170 0.38 1.85 -15.21
CA LYS A 170 -0.53 2.76 -15.95
C LYS A 170 -0.43 4.23 -15.53
N HIS A 171 0.18 4.51 -14.37
CA HIS A 171 0.04 5.81 -13.68
C HIS A 171 1.35 6.58 -13.42
N ALA A 172 2.55 6.00 -13.51
CA ALA A 172 3.74 6.70 -13.01
C ALA A 172 5.10 6.38 -13.65
N ALA A 173 5.39 5.14 -14.05
CA ALA A 173 6.68 4.80 -14.65
C ALA A 173 6.53 3.58 -15.59
N ASP A 174 7.30 3.57 -16.67
CA ASP A 174 7.49 2.38 -17.48
C ASP A 174 8.41 1.44 -16.67
N PHE A 175 7.86 0.35 -16.16
CA PHE A 175 8.65 -0.64 -15.39
C PHE A 175 9.41 -1.61 -16.31
N GLU A 176 9.31 -1.42 -17.63
CA GLU A 176 9.94 -2.25 -18.66
C GLU A 176 11.48 -2.24 -18.58
N ASP A 177 12.08 -1.19 -18.00
CA ASP A 177 13.53 -1.09 -17.78
C ASP A 177 13.99 -1.79 -16.48
N LEU A 178 13.07 -2.31 -15.67
CA LEU A 178 13.41 -3.07 -14.46
C LEU A 178 13.62 -4.55 -14.79
N PRO A 179 14.52 -5.24 -14.08
CA PRO A 179 14.75 -6.67 -14.30
C PRO A 179 13.54 -7.55 -13.92
N ALA A 180 12.60 -7.01 -13.13
CA ALA A 180 11.34 -7.65 -12.79
C ALA A 180 10.28 -6.58 -12.46
N TRP A 181 9.00 -6.95 -12.58
CA TRP A 181 7.91 -6.05 -12.18
C TRP A 181 7.99 -5.72 -10.68
N PRO A 182 7.62 -4.50 -10.24
CA PRO A 182 7.75 -4.11 -8.83
C PRO A 182 7.02 -5.02 -7.84
N SER A 183 6.02 -5.80 -8.26
CA SER A 183 5.31 -6.77 -7.41
C SER A 183 5.96 -8.15 -7.34
N ALA A 184 6.95 -8.46 -8.19
CA ALA A 184 7.65 -9.74 -8.21
C ALA A 184 8.25 -10.12 -6.84
N PRO A 185 8.78 -9.18 -6.01
CA PRO A 185 9.27 -9.50 -4.67
C PRO A 185 8.29 -10.25 -3.76
N TYR A 186 6.98 -10.17 -3.99
CA TYR A 186 5.99 -10.94 -3.23
C TYR A 186 6.10 -12.46 -3.43
N ALA A 187 6.76 -12.93 -4.50
CA ALA A 187 7.02 -14.35 -4.74
C ALA A 187 8.12 -14.95 -3.82
N GLY A 188 8.52 -14.23 -2.75
CA GLY A 188 9.55 -14.66 -1.80
C GLY A 188 9.22 -15.91 -0.98
N GLY A 189 7.97 -16.38 -1.03
CA GLY A 189 7.51 -17.65 -0.47
C GLY A 189 6.42 -17.52 0.58
N ASP A 190 6.44 -16.47 1.41
CA ASP A 190 5.48 -16.30 2.50
C ASP A 190 4.17 -15.65 2.05
N LEU A 191 4.22 -14.89 0.96
CA LEU A 191 3.12 -14.10 0.45
C LEU A 191 2.53 -14.70 -0.82
N ALA A 192 1.26 -14.38 -1.05
CA ALA A 192 0.53 -14.72 -2.26
C ALA A 192 -0.39 -13.56 -2.64
N VAL A 193 -0.70 -13.43 -3.93
CA VAL A 193 -1.73 -12.50 -4.38
C VAL A 193 -3.02 -13.28 -4.61
N ALA A 194 -4.01 -13.05 -3.74
CA ALA A 194 -5.36 -13.54 -3.94
C ALA A 194 -6.04 -12.71 -5.03
N TYR A 195 -6.82 -13.34 -5.90
CA TYR A 195 -7.57 -12.65 -6.95
C TYR A 195 -8.83 -13.42 -7.35
N THR A 196 -9.82 -12.70 -7.91
CA THR A 196 -11.06 -13.30 -8.43
C THR A 196 -11.25 -12.95 -9.90
N LYS A 197 -11.96 -13.81 -10.64
CA LYS A 197 -12.31 -13.61 -12.06
C LYS A 197 -13.82 -13.47 -12.24
N ASN A 198 -14.24 -12.78 -13.30
CA ASN A 198 -15.62 -12.85 -13.79
C ASN A 198 -15.80 -14.06 -14.74
N SER A 199 -17.01 -14.22 -15.27
CA SER A 199 -17.35 -15.27 -16.24
C SER A 199 -16.50 -15.24 -17.52
N ASP A 200 -15.97 -14.07 -17.89
CA ASP A 200 -15.13 -13.89 -19.08
C ASP A 200 -13.63 -14.13 -18.79
N GLY A 201 -13.29 -14.53 -17.57
CA GLY A 201 -11.92 -14.77 -17.12
C GLY A 201 -11.14 -13.51 -16.71
N ARG A 202 -11.76 -12.32 -16.75
CA ARG A 202 -11.12 -11.04 -16.37
C ARG A 202 -11.03 -10.90 -14.86
N ILE A 203 -9.86 -10.50 -14.37
CA ILE A 203 -9.60 -10.23 -12.95
C ILE A 203 -10.49 -9.07 -12.45
N GLN A 204 -11.31 -9.33 -11.43
CA GLN A 204 -12.25 -8.36 -10.84
C GLN A 204 -11.71 -7.70 -9.57
N SER A 205 -10.93 -8.44 -8.80
CA SER A 205 -10.38 -7.98 -7.54
C SER A 205 -9.09 -8.71 -7.20
N ARG A 206 -8.25 -8.09 -6.37
CA ARG A 206 -7.02 -8.69 -5.86
C ARG A 206 -6.63 -8.17 -4.48
N ALA A 207 -5.92 -8.98 -3.71
CA ALA A 207 -5.37 -8.63 -2.41
C ALA A 207 -4.07 -9.39 -2.13
N LEU A 208 -3.07 -8.71 -1.56
CA LEU A 208 -1.90 -9.39 -1.02
C LEU A 208 -2.28 -10.15 0.25
N CYS A 209 -1.82 -11.39 0.37
CA CYS A 209 -2.18 -12.31 1.43
C CYS A 209 -0.94 -12.99 2.00
N TRP A 210 -1.03 -13.44 3.24
CA TRP A 210 -0.09 -14.35 3.89
C TRP A 210 -0.84 -15.65 4.18
N PRO A 211 -0.73 -16.66 3.30
CA PRO A 211 -1.51 -17.89 3.41
C PRO A 211 -1.35 -18.62 4.74
N GLU A 212 -0.11 -18.75 5.22
CA GLU A 212 0.19 -19.43 6.50
C GLU A 212 -0.47 -18.75 7.69
N LYS A 213 -0.40 -17.41 7.76
CA LYS A 213 -1.02 -16.63 8.86
C LYS A 213 -2.50 -16.35 8.65
N LYS A 214 -3.07 -16.71 7.49
CA LYS A 214 -4.44 -16.37 7.10
C LYS A 214 -4.74 -14.87 7.24
N LEU A 215 -3.83 -14.04 6.74
CA LEU A 215 -3.98 -12.57 6.72
C LEU A 215 -4.12 -12.07 5.29
N PHE A 216 -4.89 -11.01 5.10
CA PHE A 216 -4.92 -10.27 3.84
C PHE A 216 -4.85 -8.76 4.06
N GLY A 217 -4.23 -8.08 3.10
CA GLY A 217 -4.01 -6.64 3.09
C GLY A 217 -5.14 -5.91 2.39
N ARG A 218 -4.81 -4.74 1.84
CA ARG A 218 -5.76 -3.94 1.06
C ARG A 218 -6.26 -4.73 -0.16
N VAL A 219 -7.58 -4.71 -0.36
CA VAL A 219 -8.20 -5.21 -1.60
C VAL A 219 -8.33 -4.07 -2.62
N TYR A 220 -7.98 -4.36 -3.87
CA TYR A 220 -8.24 -3.53 -5.04
C TYR A 220 -9.34 -4.16 -5.90
N GLY A 221 -10.19 -3.34 -6.53
CA GLY A 221 -11.33 -3.80 -7.33
C GLY A 221 -12.59 -4.05 -6.48
N ASP A 222 -13.27 -5.18 -6.68
CA ASP A 222 -14.45 -5.57 -5.90
C ASP A 222 -14.10 -5.99 -4.45
N PHE A 223 -13.90 -4.98 -3.60
CA PHE A 223 -13.53 -5.13 -2.19
C PHE A 223 -14.45 -6.08 -1.42
N GLN A 224 -15.77 -5.96 -1.61
CA GLN A 224 -16.76 -6.63 -0.76
C GLN A 224 -16.84 -8.12 -1.08
N ARG A 225 -16.83 -8.47 -2.38
CA ARG A 225 -16.78 -9.87 -2.80
C ARG A 225 -15.49 -10.53 -2.36
N MET A 226 -14.33 -9.93 -2.65
CA MET A 226 -13.04 -10.49 -2.26
C MET A 226 -12.93 -10.68 -0.74
N LYS A 227 -13.35 -9.67 0.03
CA LYS A 227 -13.36 -9.75 1.50
C LYS A 227 -14.20 -10.93 1.98
N ALA A 228 -15.44 -11.05 1.49
CA ALA A 228 -16.32 -12.16 1.86
C ALA A 228 -15.72 -13.52 1.48
N ALA A 229 -15.10 -13.61 0.30
CA ALA A 229 -14.45 -14.81 -0.20
C ALA A 229 -13.26 -15.24 0.68
N LEU A 230 -12.38 -14.30 1.00
CA LEU A 230 -11.22 -14.53 1.86
C LEU A 230 -11.64 -14.88 3.30
N GLU A 231 -12.65 -14.19 3.85
CA GLU A 231 -13.21 -14.52 5.17
C GLU A 231 -13.82 -15.92 5.20
N ALA A 232 -14.47 -16.36 4.12
CA ALA A 232 -14.97 -17.73 4.00
C ALA A 232 -13.83 -18.78 3.95
N GLU A 233 -12.68 -18.42 3.36
CA GLU A 233 -11.44 -19.22 3.36
C GLU A 233 -10.65 -19.13 4.68
N GLY A 234 -11.22 -18.49 5.70
CA GLY A 234 -10.65 -18.33 7.04
C GLY A 234 -9.58 -17.25 7.15
N TYR A 235 -9.41 -16.42 6.13
CA TYR A 235 -8.53 -15.25 6.21
C TYR A 235 -9.17 -14.13 7.01
N THR A 236 -8.34 -13.36 7.70
CA THR A 236 -8.77 -12.20 8.46
C THR A 236 -8.05 -10.95 7.99
N TRP A 237 -8.77 -9.83 8.09
CA TRP A 237 -8.20 -8.50 7.89
C TRP A 237 -8.01 -7.86 9.24
N MET A 238 -6.77 -7.59 9.63
CA MET A 238 -6.50 -6.78 10.81
C MET A 238 -6.25 -5.34 10.35
N ARG A 239 -7.25 -4.47 10.52
CA ARG A 239 -7.08 -3.00 10.60
C ARG A 239 -7.91 -2.48 11.76
N ASP A 240 -7.28 -1.69 12.63
CA ASP A 240 -7.90 -1.14 13.85
C ASP A 240 -9.00 -0.09 13.56
N ASP A 241 -9.04 0.46 12.34
CA ASP A 241 -10.00 1.49 11.93
C ASP A 241 -10.39 1.29 10.46
N ASN A 242 -11.70 1.16 10.21
CA ASN A 242 -12.29 0.93 8.89
C ASN A 242 -12.95 2.20 8.31
N THR A 243 -12.67 3.39 8.87
CA THR A 243 -13.12 4.65 8.27
C THR A 243 -12.27 5.02 7.04
N VAL A 244 -12.82 5.82 6.12
CA VAL A 244 -12.11 6.38 4.94
C VAL A 244 -10.85 7.18 5.36
N HIS A 245 -10.77 7.58 6.63
CA HIS A 245 -9.65 8.32 7.22
C HIS A 245 -8.84 7.51 8.25
N GLY A 246 -9.26 6.28 8.53
CA GLY A 246 -8.72 5.38 9.55
C GLY A 246 -7.52 4.58 9.06
N ASN A 247 -6.42 5.23 8.73
CA ASN A 247 -5.20 4.56 8.25
C ASN A 247 -4.32 4.04 9.40
N LYS A 248 -4.89 3.43 10.45
CA LYS A 248 -4.05 2.69 11.41
C LYS A 248 -3.68 1.34 10.80
N LYS A 249 -2.58 1.39 10.02
CA LYS A 249 -1.84 0.26 9.47
C LYS A 249 -1.44 -0.66 10.63
N LEU A 250 -2.22 -1.70 10.90
CA LEU A 250 -1.70 -2.84 11.65
C LEU A 250 -0.68 -3.48 10.72
N GLN A 251 0.57 -3.60 11.15
CA GLN A 251 1.69 -4.03 10.32
C GLN A 251 1.58 -5.54 10.04
N VAL A 252 0.53 -5.94 9.31
CA VAL A 252 0.01 -7.30 9.18
C VAL A 252 0.98 -8.27 8.53
N PHE A 253 1.97 -7.75 7.79
CA PHE A 253 2.93 -8.57 7.06
C PHE A 253 4.33 -8.55 7.64
N VAL A 254 4.54 -8.09 8.87
CA VAL A 254 5.88 -8.14 9.53
C VAL A 254 6.38 -9.58 9.65
N GLY A 255 7.63 -9.77 9.24
CA GLY A 255 8.32 -11.05 9.21
C GLY A 255 8.17 -11.84 7.91
N ALA A 256 7.47 -11.30 6.90
CA ALA A 256 7.29 -11.97 5.62
C ALA A 256 8.56 -11.87 4.77
N LYS A 257 8.92 -12.99 4.14
CA LYS A 257 10.00 -13.08 3.18
C LYS A 257 9.61 -12.46 1.82
N LEU A 258 10.50 -11.65 1.29
CA LEU A 258 10.44 -11.08 -0.06
C LEU A 258 11.67 -11.50 -0.87
N LEU A 259 11.53 -11.63 -2.19
CA LEU A 259 12.69 -11.80 -3.06
C LEU A 259 13.58 -10.56 -3.00
N LYS A 260 14.89 -10.78 -3.12
CA LYS A 260 15.90 -9.73 -3.25
C LYS A 260 16.35 -9.70 -4.71
N ILE A 261 15.83 -8.72 -5.45
CA ILE A 261 16.07 -8.59 -6.89
C ILE A 261 16.89 -7.31 -7.11
N PRO A 262 18.20 -7.39 -7.39
CA PRO A 262 19.04 -6.22 -7.63
C PRO A 262 18.65 -5.54 -8.94
N THR A 263 18.77 -4.22 -9.01
CA THR A 263 18.68 -3.50 -10.30
C THR A 263 20.03 -3.51 -11.02
N GLU A 264 20.04 -3.28 -12.32
CA GLU A 264 21.29 -3.18 -13.10
C GLU A 264 21.93 -1.78 -12.97
N ASN A 265 21.17 -0.78 -12.50
CA ASN A 265 21.56 0.62 -12.52
C ASN A 265 22.51 0.98 -11.37
N HIS A 266 22.32 0.39 -10.18
CA HIS A 266 23.05 0.74 -8.97
C HIS A 266 23.30 -0.47 -8.05
N GLU A 267 24.51 -0.62 -7.50
CA GLU A 267 24.91 -1.77 -6.67
C GLU A 267 24.09 -1.95 -5.37
N ASP A 268 23.47 -0.88 -4.87
CA ASP A 268 22.70 -0.86 -3.62
C ASP A 268 21.19 -0.60 -3.85
N GLU A 269 20.71 -0.78 -5.08
CA GLU A 269 19.31 -0.58 -5.44
C GLU A 269 18.64 -1.91 -5.83
N TYR A 270 17.38 -2.06 -5.41
CA TYR A 270 16.63 -3.31 -5.55
C TYR A 270 15.21 -3.03 -6.03
N VAL A 271 14.64 -3.94 -6.80
CA VAL A 271 13.20 -3.92 -7.13
C VAL A 271 12.42 -4.15 -5.84
N MET A 272 11.47 -3.25 -5.55
CA MET A 272 10.68 -3.28 -4.33
C MET A 272 9.30 -2.68 -4.56
N PRO A 273 8.22 -3.39 -4.20
CA PRO A 273 6.88 -2.83 -4.33
C PRO A 273 6.66 -1.69 -3.33
N TYR A 274 5.76 -0.79 -3.69
CA TYR A 274 5.13 0.07 -2.70
C TYR A 274 4.28 -0.79 -1.76
N PHE A 275 4.75 -0.98 -0.52
CA PHE A 275 4.15 -1.90 0.43
C PHE A 275 3.57 -1.13 1.64
N ASP A 276 2.30 -0.77 1.52
CA ASP A 276 1.58 0.06 2.48
C ASP A 276 1.62 -0.45 3.93
N ASP A 277 1.60 -1.77 4.14
CA ASP A 277 1.41 -2.38 5.46
C ASP A 277 2.73 -2.65 6.21
N ILE A 278 3.89 -2.24 5.67
CA ILE A 278 5.20 -2.36 6.30
C ILE A 278 5.95 -1.01 6.21
N LYS A 279 7.03 -0.82 6.97
CA LYS A 279 7.89 0.38 6.83
C LYS A 279 9.21 0.08 6.14
N VAL A 280 9.79 -1.08 6.41
CA VAL A 280 11.09 -1.47 5.86
C VAL A 280 11.10 -2.96 5.54
N ALA A 281 12.11 -3.40 4.79
CA ALA A 281 12.47 -4.81 4.69
C ALA A 281 13.97 -4.97 5.00
N ILE A 282 14.29 -5.76 6.02
CA ILE A 282 15.64 -6.04 6.51
C ILE A 282 16.33 -6.99 5.54
N ASP A 283 17.57 -6.67 5.19
CA ASP A 283 18.42 -7.52 4.34
C ASP A 283 18.95 -8.72 5.14
N MET A 284 18.60 -9.92 4.68
CA MET A 284 19.05 -11.19 5.25
C MET A 284 20.15 -11.86 4.41
N GLY A 285 20.65 -11.19 3.38
CA GLY A 285 21.67 -11.69 2.46
C GLY A 285 21.08 -12.08 1.11
N ASP A 286 20.34 -13.19 1.08
CA ASP A 286 19.70 -13.77 -0.13
C ASP A 286 18.23 -13.37 -0.31
N HIS A 287 17.63 -12.73 0.70
CA HIS A 287 16.24 -12.27 0.67
C HIS A 287 16.05 -11.05 1.59
N PHE A 288 14.88 -10.42 1.49
CA PHE A 288 14.44 -9.43 2.47
C PHE A 288 13.38 -10.01 3.41
N VAL A 289 13.34 -9.50 4.64
CA VAL A 289 12.27 -9.79 5.60
C VAL A 289 11.61 -8.49 6.01
N THR A 290 10.31 -8.38 5.82
CA THR A 290 9.54 -7.18 6.18
C THR A 290 9.60 -6.89 7.69
N ALA A 291 9.71 -5.63 8.06
CA ALA A 291 9.78 -5.21 9.46
C ALA A 291 9.13 -3.85 9.72
N GLU A 292 8.91 -3.57 11.01
CA GLU A 292 8.32 -2.31 11.47
C GLU A 292 9.28 -1.13 11.40
N GLN A 293 10.59 -1.40 11.51
CA GLN A 293 11.65 -0.40 11.54
C GLN A 293 12.99 -1.06 11.22
N GLY A 294 13.96 -0.25 10.81
CA GLY A 294 15.34 -0.71 10.64
C GLY A 294 15.97 -1.11 11.97
N GLU A 295 16.87 -2.09 11.92
CA GLU A 295 17.59 -2.58 13.10
C GLU A 295 19.05 -2.08 13.11
N PRO A 296 19.58 -1.63 14.26
CA PRO A 296 20.99 -1.29 14.38
C PRO A 296 21.90 -2.45 13.96
N GLY A 297 22.93 -2.16 13.14
CA GLY A 297 23.87 -3.16 12.64
C GLY A 297 23.34 -4.03 11.50
N LYS A 298 22.09 -3.80 11.06
CA LYS A 298 21.54 -4.39 9.84
C LYS A 298 21.46 -3.34 8.73
N THR A 299 21.30 -3.83 7.51
CA THR A 299 20.90 -3.04 6.36
C THR A 299 19.43 -3.32 6.04
N TRP A 300 18.74 -2.35 5.47
CA TRP A 300 17.33 -2.50 5.08
C TRP A 300 16.97 -1.53 3.97
N ILE A 301 15.88 -1.81 3.29
CA ILE A 301 15.26 -0.92 2.32
C ILE A 301 13.98 -0.34 2.91
N VAL A 302 13.63 0.89 2.51
CA VAL A 302 12.40 1.55 3.00
C VAL A 302 11.26 1.22 2.04
N SER A 303 10.14 0.77 2.60
CA SER A 303 8.89 0.62 1.84
C SER A 303 8.30 2.01 1.60
N GLY A 304 8.30 2.43 0.33
CA GLY A 304 7.33 3.39 -0.17
C GLY A 304 7.66 4.87 -0.04
N SER A 305 8.56 5.36 -0.90
CA SER A 305 8.49 6.78 -1.29
C SER A 305 8.49 7.02 -2.79
N SER A 306 8.68 6.00 -3.60
CA SER A 306 8.81 6.17 -5.04
C SER A 306 7.90 5.21 -5.80
N ASP A 307 7.23 5.81 -6.76
CA ASP A 307 6.39 5.22 -7.78
C ASP A 307 7.21 4.57 -8.91
N ASP A 308 8.53 4.52 -8.75
CA ASP A 308 9.52 3.92 -9.65
C ASP A 308 9.70 2.41 -9.47
N GLY A 309 9.19 1.82 -8.37
CA GLY A 309 9.27 0.39 -8.12
C GLY A 309 10.66 -0.10 -7.66
N THR A 310 11.53 0.81 -7.21
CA THR A 310 12.84 0.47 -6.66
C THR A 310 13.02 1.04 -5.25
N ALA A 311 13.99 0.50 -4.52
CA ALA A 311 14.40 1.01 -3.22
C ALA A 311 15.91 0.83 -3.01
N VAL A 312 16.53 1.80 -2.34
CA VAL A 312 17.96 1.78 -2.03
C VAL A 312 18.23 1.30 -0.60
N LEU A 313 19.35 0.61 -0.42
CA LEU A 313 19.77 0.06 0.86
C LEU A 313 20.19 1.18 1.84
N HIS A 314 19.74 1.06 3.08
CA HIS A 314 20.00 1.96 4.18
C HIS A 314 20.65 1.21 5.34
N THR A 315 21.33 1.96 6.20
CA THR A 315 21.87 1.49 7.48
C THR A 315 21.73 2.57 8.56
N MET A 316 21.88 2.19 9.83
CA MET A 316 21.85 3.14 10.94
C MET A 316 23.24 3.72 11.09
N CYS A 317 23.36 5.05 11.01
CA CYS A 317 24.61 5.70 11.35
C CYS A 317 24.94 5.48 12.84
N PRO A 318 26.06 4.83 13.18
CA PRO A 318 26.42 4.53 14.57
C PRO A 318 26.60 5.80 15.40
N ARG A 319 27.06 6.89 14.78
CA ARG A 319 27.39 8.13 15.49
C ARG A 319 26.18 8.99 15.86
N LYS A 320 25.20 9.09 14.95
CA LYS A 320 24.02 9.96 15.13
C LYS A 320 22.73 9.19 15.38
N ASN A 321 22.74 7.87 15.23
CA ASN A 321 21.57 7.02 15.28
C ASN A 321 20.46 7.53 14.34
N VAL A 322 20.83 7.87 13.10
CA VAL A 322 19.91 8.25 12.02
C VAL A 322 20.07 7.33 10.81
N PRO A 323 18.99 7.00 10.08
CA PRO A 323 19.09 6.24 8.83
C PRO A 323 19.88 7.01 7.77
N ALA A 324 20.70 6.32 6.99
CA ALA A 324 21.39 6.86 5.82
C ALA A 324 21.54 5.78 4.75
N LYS A 325 21.61 6.18 3.47
CA LYS A 325 21.91 5.26 2.38
C LYS A 325 23.30 4.66 2.57
N THR A 326 23.46 3.37 2.29
CA THR A 326 24.76 2.69 2.41
C THR A 326 25.83 3.32 1.53
N THR A 327 25.46 3.73 0.30
CA THR A 327 26.34 4.43 -0.65
C THR A 327 26.85 5.79 -0.16
N ASP A 328 26.13 6.43 0.75
CA ASP A 328 26.46 7.77 1.26
C ASP A 328 27.32 7.73 2.52
N MET A 329 27.58 6.54 3.06
CA MET A 329 28.34 6.37 4.29
C MET A 329 29.84 6.59 4.03
N ILE A 330 30.51 7.29 4.95
CA ILE A 330 31.93 7.65 4.84
C ILE A 330 32.69 7.05 6.02
N PHE A 331 33.80 6.37 5.76
CA PHE A 331 34.66 5.85 6.81
C PHE A 331 35.40 6.99 7.53
N VAL A 332 35.31 7.04 8.86
CA VAL A 332 35.91 8.08 9.69
C VAL A 332 37.00 7.49 10.59
N LEU A 333 38.24 7.90 10.35
CA LEU A 333 39.40 7.43 11.10
C LEU A 333 39.40 7.93 12.54
N GLY A 334 39.97 7.11 13.43
CA GLY A 334 40.01 7.35 14.87
C GLY A 334 38.73 6.91 15.61
N ALA A 335 37.58 6.93 14.93
CA ALA A 335 36.38 6.22 15.38
C ALA A 335 36.30 4.79 14.80
N ASP A 336 36.95 4.54 13.66
CA ASP A 336 36.95 3.26 12.94
C ASP A 336 35.54 2.76 12.58
N GLU A 337 34.69 3.71 12.16
CA GLU A 337 33.28 3.52 11.87
C GLU A 337 32.89 4.16 10.53
N MET A 338 31.79 3.67 9.93
CA MET A 338 31.12 4.30 8.80
C MET A 338 30.10 5.32 9.30
N TRP A 339 30.20 6.59 8.90
CA TRP A 339 29.34 7.68 9.36
C TRP A 339 28.48 8.24 8.23
N SER A 340 27.26 8.69 8.55
CA SER A 340 26.41 9.37 7.57
C SER A 340 26.98 10.74 7.18
N PRO A 341 26.57 11.31 6.03
CA PRO A 341 27.01 12.66 5.63
C PRO A 341 26.75 13.72 6.71
N GLU A 342 25.64 13.60 7.44
CA GLU A 342 25.31 14.48 8.55
C GLU A 342 26.29 14.33 9.72
N ALA A 343 26.59 13.09 10.14
CA ALA A 343 27.56 12.84 11.20
C ALA A 343 28.95 13.36 10.81
N VAL A 344 29.39 13.14 9.57
CA VAL A 344 30.66 13.66 9.06
C VAL A 344 30.68 15.19 9.10
N ARG A 345 29.61 15.86 8.67
CA ARG A 345 29.53 17.33 8.62
C ARG A 345 29.74 17.99 9.99
N TYR A 346 29.22 17.39 11.05
CA TYR A 346 29.24 18.01 12.38
C TYR A 346 30.32 17.44 13.30
N GLU A 347 30.74 16.20 13.09
CA GLU A 347 31.56 15.47 14.06
C GLU A 347 32.90 14.98 13.50
N ALA A 348 33.13 15.12 12.20
CA ALA A 348 34.41 14.82 11.59
C ALA A 348 35.06 16.08 10.99
N PHE A 349 36.32 15.94 10.61
CA PHE A 349 37.04 16.92 9.81
C PHE A 349 37.93 16.22 8.78
N VAL A 350 38.29 16.92 7.71
CA VAL A 350 39.27 16.41 6.74
C VAL A 350 40.66 16.84 7.20
N CYS A 351 41.52 15.88 7.52
CA CYS A 351 42.91 16.15 7.87
C CYS A 351 43.64 16.73 6.66
N ARG A 352 44.19 17.94 6.76
CA ARG A 352 44.87 18.59 5.62
C ARG A 352 46.09 17.81 5.13
N GLY A 353 46.80 17.14 6.03
CA GLY A 353 48.02 16.39 5.70
C GLY A 353 47.75 15.08 4.96
N THR A 354 46.61 14.43 5.21
CA THR A 354 46.29 13.10 4.65
C THR A 354 45.12 13.10 3.67
N GLY A 355 44.29 14.15 3.66
CA GLY A 355 43.06 14.24 2.87
C GLY A 355 41.92 13.33 3.35
N LYS A 356 42.11 12.60 4.45
CA LYS A 356 41.12 11.64 4.98
C LYS A 356 40.21 12.28 6.02
N HIS A 357 39.02 11.70 6.20
CA HIS A 357 38.09 12.07 7.26
C HIS A 357 38.52 11.46 8.60
N TRP A 358 38.52 12.29 9.65
CA TRP A 358 38.87 11.93 11.03
C TRP A 358 37.82 12.44 12.00
N SER A 359 37.59 11.70 13.09
CA SER A 359 36.73 12.16 14.18
C SER A 359 37.32 13.44 14.79
N ASN A 360 36.45 14.38 15.16
CA ASN A 360 36.84 15.62 15.85
C ASN A 360 37.61 15.38 17.15
N ASP A 361 37.46 14.20 17.77
CA ASP A 361 38.21 13.81 18.98
C ASP A 361 39.73 13.68 18.71
N PHE A 362 40.13 13.50 17.45
CA PHE A 362 41.52 13.37 17.01
C PHE A 362 42.04 14.64 16.33
N LYS A 363 41.34 15.76 16.49
CA LYS A 363 41.67 17.02 15.84
C LYS A 363 42.80 17.76 16.53
N VAL A 364 43.83 18.09 15.77
CA VAL A 364 44.88 19.04 16.16
C VAL A 364 44.72 20.31 15.33
N ILE A 365 44.52 21.45 16.00
CA ILE A 365 44.44 22.76 15.35
C ILE A 365 45.86 23.28 15.15
N MET A 366 46.23 23.49 13.89
CA MET A 366 47.53 24.03 13.48
C MET A 366 47.55 25.55 13.64
N GLY A 367 48.74 26.15 13.69
CA GLY A 367 48.92 27.57 13.92
C GLY A 367 48.37 28.47 12.80
N ASP A 368 48.18 27.91 11.61
CA ASP A 368 47.51 28.53 10.46
C ASP A 368 45.98 28.35 10.47
N GLY A 369 45.42 27.73 11.51
CA GLY A 369 44.00 27.45 11.66
C GLY A 369 43.51 26.20 10.91
N ARG A 370 44.37 25.52 10.17
CA ARG A 370 44.01 24.24 9.52
C ARG A 370 44.01 23.10 10.53
N TYR A 371 43.45 21.97 10.13
CA TYR A 371 43.28 20.80 11.00
C TYR A 371 44.13 19.63 10.52
N TRP A 372 44.90 19.05 11.44
CA TRP A 372 45.60 17.78 11.26
C TRP A 372 45.00 16.72 12.18
N SER A 373 45.12 15.45 11.80
CA SER A 373 44.87 14.35 12.74
C SER A 373 46.01 14.25 13.74
N LYS A 374 45.69 13.78 14.95
CA LYS A 374 46.68 13.54 16.01
C LYS A 374 47.82 12.65 15.53
N GLU A 375 47.51 11.56 14.83
CA GLU A 375 48.53 10.66 14.28
C GLU A 375 49.45 11.37 13.26
N HIS A 376 48.87 12.15 12.35
CA HIS A 376 49.67 12.89 11.37
C HIS A 376 50.55 13.95 12.05
N PHE A 377 50.02 14.60 13.08
CA PHE A 377 50.75 15.56 13.89
C PHE A 377 51.88 14.91 14.69
N GLU A 378 51.72 13.73 15.26
CA GLU A 378 52.79 13.01 15.97
C GLU A 378 53.99 12.71 15.06
N GLN A 379 53.74 12.45 13.78
CA GLN A 379 54.78 12.13 12.80
C GLN A 379 55.40 13.38 12.15
N HIS A 380 54.60 14.40 11.84
CA HIS A 380 54.99 15.52 10.98
C HIS A 380 54.88 16.88 11.65
N GLY A 381 54.34 16.95 12.86
CA GLY A 381 54.07 18.17 13.60
C GLY A 381 55.01 18.34 14.79
N GLU A 382 55.06 19.57 15.29
CA GLU A 382 55.80 19.94 16.48
C GLU A 382 55.12 21.14 17.14
N PHE A 383 55.11 21.19 18.48
CA PHE A 383 54.56 22.31 19.24
C PHE A 383 55.62 23.40 19.42
N CYS A 384 55.35 24.60 18.91
CA CYS A 384 56.23 25.74 19.05
C CYS A 384 55.99 26.41 20.40
N THR A 385 56.94 26.26 21.33
CA THR A 385 56.87 26.82 22.69
C THR A 385 56.79 28.35 22.69
N VAL A 386 57.37 29.02 21.69
CA VAL A 386 57.36 30.49 21.60
C VAL A 386 55.99 31.02 21.14
N SER A 387 55.41 30.46 20.07
CA SER A 387 54.08 30.91 19.60
C SER A 387 52.91 30.29 20.37
N GLY A 388 53.16 29.24 21.17
CA GLY A 388 52.11 28.46 21.84
C GLY A 388 51.17 27.72 20.87
N LYS A 389 51.66 27.36 19.67
CA LYS A 389 50.87 26.80 18.57
C LYS A 389 51.54 25.57 17.96
N ASN A 390 50.72 24.72 17.33
CA ASN A 390 51.15 23.52 16.61
C ASN A 390 51.57 23.88 15.17
N TRP A 391 52.73 23.43 14.70
CA TRP A 391 53.19 23.71 13.34
C TRP A 391 53.78 22.47 12.68
N PRO A 392 53.87 22.42 11.33
CA PRO A 392 54.62 21.38 10.64
C PRO A 392 56.10 21.40 11.05
N LYS A 393 56.64 20.25 11.42
CA LYS A 393 58.04 20.07 11.86
C LYS A 393 59.06 20.54 10.82
N ALA A 394 58.71 20.43 9.53
CA ALA A 394 59.53 20.91 8.41
C ALA A 394 59.66 22.44 8.35
N GLU A 395 58.84 23.19 9.11
CA GLU A 395 58.85 24.65 9.14
C GLU A 395 59.53 25.24 10.38
N PHE A 396 60.13 24.38 11.22
CA PHE A 396 60.91 24.82 12.37
C PHE A 396 62.35 25.15 11.99
N VAL A 397 62.89 26.18 12.64
CA VAL A 397 64.28 26.61 12.57
C VAL A 397 64.85 26.67 13.99
N GLU A 398 66.17 26.55 14.11
CA GLU A 398 66.87 26.72 15.38
C GLU A 398 67.47 28.13 15.44
N LYS A 399 67.08 28.91 16.46
CA LYS A 399 67.56 30.27 16.69
C LYS A 399 67.78 30.46 18.20
N ASP A 400 68.96 30.95 18.58
CA ASP A 400 69.37 31.17 19.97
C ASP A 400 69.20 29.92 20.87
N GLY A 401 69.49 28.74 20.32
CA GLY A 401 69.35 27.46 21.02
C GLY A 401 67.90 27.02 21.26
N GLN A 402 66.92 27.72 20.68
CA GLN A 402 65.51 27.35 20.71
C GLN A 402 65.01 26.95 19.32
N ARG A 403 64.28 25.85 19.25
CA ARG A 403 63.62 25.40 18.03
C ARG A 403 62.23 26.04 17.96
N MET A 404 62.02 26.90 16.97
CA MET A 404 60.78 27.67 16.81
C MET A 404 60.30 27.68 15.36
N HIS A 405 59.02 27.94 15.15
CA HIS A 405 58.47 28.07 13.79
C HIS A 405 59.08 29.30 13.08
N LYS A 406 59.42 29.17 11.80
CA LYS A 406 60.06 30.23 10.99
C LYS A 406 59.35 31.60 11.07
N SER A 407 58.02 31.63 11.21
CA SER A 407 57.28 32.90 11.30
C SER A 407 57.65 33.70 12.56
N VAL A 408 57.97 33.03 13.66
CA VAL A 408 58.38 33.69 14.91
C VAL A 408 59.85 34.07 14.87
N ALA A 409 60.68 33.26 14.20
CA ALA A 409 62.10 33.54 14.07
C ALA A 409 62.36 34.85 13.32
N HIS A 410 61.55 35.14 12.29
CA HIS A 410 61.65 36.37 11.49
C HIS A 410 61.17 37.63 12.21
N ASP A 411 60.13 37.54 13.05
CA ASP A 411 59.61 38.71 13.78
C ASP A 411 60.61 39.23 14.84
N ASN A 412 61.56 38.40 15.27
CA ASN A 412 62.60 38.78 16.22
C ASN A 412 63.85 39.41 15.58
N ASP A 413 64.00 39.39 14.24
CA ASP A 413 65.14 40.01 13.54
C ASP A 413 64.86 41.45 13.09
N ASP A 414 63.60 41.89 13.10
CA ASP A 414 63.29 43.30 12.91
C ASP A 414 63.54 44.03 14.25
N ASP A 415 64.68 44.72 14.34
CA ASP A 415 65.03 45.77 15.31
C ASP A 415 64.03 46.95 15.27
N ARG A 416 62.74 46.67 15.47
CA ARG A 416 61.66 47.64 15.73
C ARG A 416 61.27 47.68 17.20
N ALA A 417 62.13 47.17 18.08
CA ALA A 417 62.00 47.29 19.52
C ALA A 417 61.97 48.75 20.02
N ASP A 418 62.37 49.74 19.20
CA ASP A 418 62.36 51.15 19.59
C ASP A 418 61.10 51.95 19.19
N ALA A 419 60.12 51.39 18.47
CA ALA A 419 58.94 52.16 18.02
C ALA A 419 57.61 51.80 18.72
N PHE A 420 57.51 50.66 19.41
CA PHE A 420 56.24 50.21 20.00
C PHE A 420 56.04 50.64 21.46
N ALA A 421 57.11 51.02 22.16
CA ALA A 421 57.03 51.55 23.52
C ALA A 421 56.39 52.96 23.60
N ASP A 422 56.38 53.72 22.50
CA ASP A 422 55.83 55.09 22.48
C ASP A 422 54.33 55.15 22.14
N LEU A 423 53.75 54.06 21.60
CA LEU A 423 52.32 54.01 21.24
C LEU A 423 51.41 53.47 22.37
N MET A 424 51.98 52.79 23.38
CA MET A 424 51.25 52.21 24.51
C MET A 424 51.17 53.13 25.75
N MET A 425 51.88 54.26 25.75
CA MET A 425 51.96 55.18 26.91
C MET A 425 51.13 56.46 26.76
N ARG A 426 50.35 56.65 25.69
CA ARG A 426 49.41 57.79 25.60
C ARG A 426 47.98 57.34 25.92
N PRO A 427 47.35 57.84 26.99
CA PRO A 427 45.94 57.58 27.26
C PRO A 427 45.10 58.21 26.14
N ARG A 428 44.24 57.42 25.49
CA ARG A 428 43.22 57.95 24.58
C ARG A 428 42.22 58.78 25.41
N PRO A 429 42.01 60.07 25.12
CA PRO A 429 40.92 60.82 25.72
C PRO A 429 39.59 60.27 25.15
N GLY A 430 38.71 59.76 26.03
CA GLY A 430 37.29 59.58 25.68
C GLY A 430 36.78 58.14 25.47
N ALA A 431 37.22 57.16 26.25
CA ALA A 431 36.50 55.88 26.34
C ALA A 431 35.72 55.80 27.66
N LEU A 432 34.40 55.72 27.52
CA LEU A 432 33.41 55.66 28.60
C LEU A 432 33.61 54.44 29.51
N SER A 433 33.30 54.66 30.79
CA SER A 433 33.29 53.69 31.89
C SER A 433 32.41 52.47 31.61
N THR A 434 32.90 51.30 32.01
CA THR A 434 32.23 49.98 31.96
C THR A 434 31.01 49.84 32.89
N SER A 435 30.57 50.92 33.54
CA SER A 435 29.34 50.95 34.36
C SER A 435 28.04 51.13 33.56
N ASP A 436 28.08 51.44 32.26
CA ASP A 436 26.87 51.73 31.44
C ASP A 436 26.41 50.59 30.52
N LEU A 437 27.04 49.41 30.55
CA LEU A 437 26.74 48.29 29.62
C LEU A 437 25.97 47.11 30.23
N LEU A 438 25.46 47.23 31.47
CA LEU A 438 24.73 46.16 32.17
C LEU A 438 23.21 46.38 32.34
N LEU A 439 22.61 47.31 31.61
CA LEU A 439 21.15 47.53 31.61
C LEU A 439 20.60 47.63 30.18
N ASN A 440 20.60 46.52 29.42
CA ASN A 440 19.65 46.31 28.32
C ASN A 440 19.72 44.88 27.72
N ARG A 441 19.33 43.87 28.51
CA ARG A 441 19.10 42.50 27.98
C ARG A 441 17.75 41.88 28.36
N HIS A 442 16.76 42.70 28.70
CA HIS A 442 15.37 42.27 28.76
C HIS A 442 14.49 43.12 27.85
N ARG A 443 14.34 42.68 26.59
CA ARG A 443 13.12 42.85 25.77
C ARG A 443 13.35 42.25 24.38
N ARG A 444 12.74 41.09 24.13
CA ARG A 444 12.03 40.67 22.90
C ARG A 444 11.99 39.13 22.80
N VAL A 445 10.94 38.56 23.38
CA VAL A 445 10.15 37.49 22.74
C VAL A 445 8.69 37.85 23.05
N ALA A 446 7.98 38.25 22.01
CA ALA A 446 6.53 38.22 21.87
C ALA A 446 6.29 37.64 20.48
#